data_AF-A0A9P0PZZ7-F1
#
_entry.id   AF-A0A9P0PZZ7-F1
#
_cell.length_a   1.000
_cell.length_b   1.000
_cell.length_c   1.000
_cell.angle_alpha   90.00
_cell.angle_beta   90.00
_cell.angle_gamma   90.00
#
_symmetry.space_group_name_H-M   'P 1'
#
loop_
_entity.id
_entity.type
_entity.pdbx_description
1 polymer ?
#
loop_
_entity_poly.entity_id
_entity_poly.type
_entity_poly.pdbx_seq_one_letter_code
_entity_poly.pdbx_strand_id
1 'polypeptide(L)'
;MDETSQNILEARSKAAQSLEKQVKKMKATSHKVHSPAKVGDTIIIPTPDVDRAKGDLRNFIGVVLEASDDGFYKIGTKHGILQKLYCRNEFDICTQKFLLEEEVNKNNEISLRTAAIKHSVGTGQGFFKCSCTKKCMSNRCLCKKNNVLCNSTCHNSLTCNNK
;
A
#
# COMPACT_ATOMS: atom_id res chain seq x y z
N MET A 1 9.07 -32.85 -36.53
CA MET A 1 8.96 -32.31 -35.16
C MET A 1 8.79 -33.50 -34.24
N ASP A 2 9.67 -33.66 -33.26
CA ASP A 2 9.66 -34.83 -32.36
C ASP A 2 8.34 -34.91 -31.56
N GLU A 3 7.82 -36.13 -31.42
CA GLU A 3 6.56 -36.46 -30.72
C GLU A 3 6.55 -35.93 -29.27
N THR A 4 7.72 -35.93 -28.62
CA THR A 4 7.94 -35.34 -27.29
C THR A 4 7.68 -33.83 -27.27
N SER A 5 8.04 -33.11 -28.33
CA SER A 5 7.84 -31.66 -28.44
C SER A 5 6.37 -31.31 -28.65
N GLN A 6 5.63 -32.15 -29.40
CA GLN A 6 4.19 -31.99 -29.60
C GLN A 6 3.41 -32.22 -28.31
N ASN A 7 3.76 -33.26 -27.54
CA ASN A 7 3.15 -33.53 -26.24
C ASN A 7 3.37 -32.39 -25.23
N ILE A 8 4.55 -31.77 -25.23
CA ILE A 8 4.84 -30.61 -24.36
C ILE A 8 3.97 -29.40 -24.74
N LEU A 9 3.80 -29.13 -26.04
CA LEU A 9 2.97 -28.03 -26.52
C LEU A 9 1.50 -28.23 -26.16
N GLU A 10 0.99 -29.46 -26.31
CA GLU A 10 -0.39 -29.78 -25.95
C GLU A 10 -0.64 -29.73 -24.43
N ALA A 11 0.32 -30.17 -23.62
CA ALA A 11 0.25 -30.03 -22.17
C ALA A 11 0.23 -28.55 -21.74
N ARG A 12 1.04 -27.70 -22.38
CA ARG A 12 1.05 -26.24 -22.11
C ARG A 12 -0.27 -25.58 -22.49
N SER A 13 -0.87 -25.95 -23.63
CA SER A 13 -2.15 -25.38 -24.06
C SER A 13 -3.30 -25.79 -23.12
N LYS A 14 -3.35 -27.07 -22.69
CA LYS A 14 -4.30 -27.57 -21.70
C LYS A 14 -4.13 -26.90 -20.34
N ALA A 15 -2.89 -26.66 -19.91
CA ALA A 15 -2.60 -25.91 -18.68
C ALA A 15 -3.12 -24.46 -18.77
N ALA A 16 -2.86 -23.77 -19.88
CA ALA A 16 -3.36 -22.40 -20.11
C ALA A 16 -4.89 -22.33 -20.06
N GLN A 17 -5.59 -23.24 -20.75
CA GLN A 17 -7.06 -23.31 -20.71
C GLN A 17 -7.61 -23.60 -19.31
N SER A 18 -6.91 -24.43 -18.53
CA SER A 18 -7.31 -24.76 -17.16
C SER A 18 -7.16 -23.54 -16.24
N LEU A 19 -6.07 -22.77 -16.41
CA LEU A 19 -5.88 -21.50 -15.70
C LEU A 19 -6.97 -20.48 -16.06
N GLU A 20 -7.33 -20.35 -17.34
CA GLU A 20 -8.43 -19.44 -17.75
C GLU A 20 -9.76 -19.81 -17.10
N LYS A 21 -10.09 -21.11 -17.04
CA LYS A 21 -11.30 -21.60 -16.36
C LYS A 21 -11.26 -21.26 -14.87
N GLN A 22 -10.11 -21.43 -14.21
CA GLN A 22 -9.93 -21.06 -12.82
C GLN A 22 -10.08 -19.55 -12.59
N VAL A 23 -9.48 -18.71 -13.44
CA VAL A 23 -9.59 -17.25 -13.36
C VAL A 23 -11.05 -16.82 -13.47
N LYS A 24 -11.82 -17.36 -14.42
CA LYS A 24 -13.27 -17.07 -14.56
C LYS A 24 -14.04 -17.43 -13.29
N LYS A 25 -13.76 -18.60 -12.69
CA LYS A 25 -14.38 -19.05 -11.44
C LYS A 25 -14.01 -18.15 -10.25
N MET A 26 -12.74 -17.75 -10.15
CA MET A 26 -12.25 -16.88 -9.09
C MET A 26 -12.87 -15.48 -9.18
N LYS A 27 -12.93 -14.89 -10.38
CA LYS A 27 -13.59 -13.60 -10.61
C LYS A 27 -15.06 -13.64 -10.21
N ALA A 28 -15.82 -14.64 -10.68
CA ALA A 28 -17.23 -14.78 -10.34
C ALA A 28 -17.48 -14.90 -8.84
N THR A 29 -16.64 -15.68 -8.14
CA THR A 29 -16.71 -15.81 -6.68
C THR A 29 -16.41 -14.48 -5.99
N SER A 30 -15.38 -13.76 -6.43
CA SER A 30 -15.00 -12.46 -5.88
C SER A 30 -16.12 -11.43 -6.02
N HIS A 31 -16.71 -11.30 -7.22
CA HIS A 31 -17.82 -10.38 -7.46
C HIS A 31 -19.08 -10.71 -6.64
N LYS A 32 -19.26 -11.98 -6.26
CA LYS A 32 -20.37 -12.40 -5.38
C LYS A 32 -20.15 -11.96 -3.92
N VAL A 33 -18.90 -11.93 -3.47
CA VAL A 33 -18.54 -11.57 -2.08
C VAL A 33 -18.39 -10.06 -1.92
N HIS A 34 -17.76 -9.40 -2.88
CA HIS A 34 -17.50 -7.97 -2.81
C HIS A 34 -18.37 -7.20 -3.81
N SER A 35 -19.36 -6.49 -3.29
CA SER A 35 -20.20 -5.56 -4.07
C SER A 35 -19.35 -4.47 -4.71
N PRO A 36 -19.65 -4.00 -5.94
CA PRO A 36 -18.90 -2.93 -6.59
C PRO A 36 -18.96 -1.62 -5.80
N ALA A 37 -17.86 -0.87 -5.80
CA ALA A 37 -17.79 0.45 -5.16
C ALA A 37 -18.16 1.56 -6.14
N LYS A 38 -18.71 2.66 -5.65
CA LYS A 38 -19.03 3.85 -6.44
C LYS A 38 -17.99 4.93 -6.20
N VAL A 39 -17.84 5.83 -7.17
CA VAL A 39 -17.08 7.07 -6.98
C VAL A 39 -17.72 7.86 -5.83
N GLY A 40 -16.88 8.33 -4.91
CA GLY A 40 -17.30 9.03 -3.70
C GLY A 40 -17.59 8.16 -2.49
N ASP A 41 -17.55 6.83 -2.63
CA ASP A 41 -17.67 5.94 -1.48
C ASP A 41 -16.44 6.09 -0.57
N THR A 42 -16.71 6.21 0.74
CA THR A 42 -15.67 6.09 1.76
C THR A 42 -15.31 4.62 1.90
N ILE A 43 -14.02 4.32 1.95
CA ILE A 43 -13.49 2.98 2.04
C ILE A 43 -12.42 2.88 3.13
N ILE A 44 -12.15 1.65 3.54
CA ILE A 44 -11.09 1.29 4.46
C ILE A 44 -10.09 0.42 3.73
N ILE A 45 -8.81 0.78 3.81
CA ILE A 45 -7.70 0.02 3.25
C ILE A 45 -6.90 -0.62 4.38
N PRO A 46 -6.69 -1.95 4.37
CA PRO A 46 -5.84 -2.60 5.35
C PRO A 46 -4.37 -2.19 5.17
N THR A 47 -3.72 -1.86 6.28
CA THR A 47 -2.29 -1.58 6.32
C THR A 47 -1.54 -2.90 6.46
N PRO A 48 -0.57 -3.19 5.57
CA PRO A 48 0.29 -4.36 5.69
C PRO A 48 0.95 -4.42 7.06
N ASP A 49 1.03 -5.62 7.64
CA ASP A 49 1.63 -5.82 8.96
C ASP A 49 3.07 -5.32 9.02
N VAL A 50 3.81 -5.39 7.90
CA VAL A 50 5.15 -4.83 7.81
C VAL A 50 5.10 -3.33 8.06
N ASP A 51 4.24 -2.56 7.40
CA ASP A 51 4.23 -1.09 7.47
C ASP A 51 3.49 -0.55 8.71
N ARG A 52 2.90 -1.43 9.55
CA ARG A 52 2.08 -1.07 10.70
C ARG A 52 2.87 -1.13 12.02
N ALA A 53 2.90 -0.04 12.79
CA ALA A 53 3.43 -0.09 14.17
C ALA A 53 2.44 -0.75 15.14
N LYS A 54 2.93 -1.22 16.30
CA LYS A 54 2.08 -1.91 17.30
C LYS A 54 0.91 -1.05 17.83
N GLY A 55 1.07 0.28 17.85
CA GLY A 55 0.05 1.22 18.28
C GLY A 55 -0.81 1.78 17.15
N ASP A 56 -0.51 1.44 15.90
CA ASP A 56 -1.25 1.96 14.75
C ASP A 56 -2.53 1.19 14.50
N LEU A 57 -3.50 1.89 13.90
CA LEU A 57 -4.71 1.28 13.40
C LEU A 57 -4.38 0.26 12.31
N ARG A 58 -5.17 -0.82 12.25
CA ARG A 58 -4.99 -1.86 11.21
C ARG A 58 -5.28 -1.33 9.82
N ASN A 59 -6.12 -0.31 9.72
CA ASN A 59 -6.61 0.20 8.47
C ASN A 59 -6.61 1.73 8.48
N PHE A 60 -6.52 2.33 7.30
CA PHE A 60 -6.72 3.77 7.11
C PHE A 60 -7.85 4.04 6.13
N ILE A 61 -8.39 5.26 6.19
CA ILE A 61 -9.59 5.69 5.45
C ILE A 61 -9.18 6.33 4.12
N GLY A 62 -9.90 5.98 3.06
CA GLY A 62 -9.78 6.59 1.75
C GLY A 62 -11.15 6.82 1.10
N VAL A 63 -11.13 7.42 -0.08
CA VAL A 63 -12.31 7.68 -0.93
C VAL A 63 -12.01 7.20 -2.34
N VAL A 64 -12.99 6.59 -2.99
CA VAL A 64 -12.89 6.21 -4.40
C VAL A 64 -13.01 7.45 -5.27
N LEU A 65 -11.97 7.76 -6.04
CA LEU A 65 -11.94 8.91 -6.96
C LEU A 65 -12.40 8.53 -8.36
N GLU A 66 -11.95 7.38 -8.86
CA GLU A 66 -12.24 6.91 -10.21
C GLU A 66 -12.41 5.38 -10.16
N ALA A 67 -13.32 4.86 -10.98
CA ALA A 67 -13.49 3.44 -11.21
C ALA A 67 -13.31 3.17 -12.72
N SER A 68 -12.34 2.34 -13.07
CA SER A 68 -12.11 1.90 -14.45
C SER A 68 -13.05 0.75 -14.81
N ASP A 69 -13.42 0.66 -16.09
CA ASP A 69 -14.28 -0.41 -16.62
C ASP A 69 -13.70 -1.82 -16.38
N ASP A 70 -12.37 -1.92 -16.28
CA ASP A 70 -11.64 -3.15 -15.99
C ASP A 70 -11.75 -3.61 -14.51
N GLY A 71 -12.47 -2.87 -13.67
CA GLY A 71 -12.71 -3.23 -12.26
C GLY A 71 -11.62 -2.77 -11.29
N PHE A 72 -10.80 -1.79 -11.70
CA PHE A 72 -9.78 -1.14 -10.88
C PHE A 72 -10.27 0.20 -10.35
N TYR A 73 -9.80 0.58 -9.16
CA TYR A 73 -10.22 1.78 -8.46
C TYR A 73 -9.02 2.66 -8.12
N LYS A 74 -9.14 3.94 -8.40
CA LYS A 74 -8.19 4.97 -7.96
C LYS A 74 -8.66 5.53 -6.63
N ILE A 75 -7.78 5.50 -5.64
CA ILE A 75 -8.14 5.84 -4.26
C ILE A 75 -7.42 7.11 -3.83
N GLY A 76 -8.19 8.04 -3.27
CA GLY A 76 -7.73 9.24 -2.59
C GLY A 76 -7.70 9.05 -1.09
N THR A 77 -6.68 9.59 -0.44
CA THR A 77 -6.62 9.74 1.02
C THR A 77 -6.49 11.21 1.37
N LYS A 78 -6.69 11.56 2.65
CA LYS A 78 -6.46 12.93 3.15
C LYS A 78 -5.08 13.48 2.78
N HIS A 79 -4.08 12.60 2.64
CA HIS A 79 -2.69 12.99 2.44
C HIS A 79 -2.22 12.98 0.99
N GLY A 80 -3.01 12.45 0.06
CA GLY A 80 -2.61 12.24 -1.33
C GLY A 80 -3.42 11.14 -2.03
N ILE A 81 -3.26 11.07 -3.35
CA ILE A 81 -3.78 9.98 -4.18
C ILE A 81 -2.81 8.80 -4.11
N LEU A 82 -3.34 7.58 -3.98
CA LEU A 82 -2.50 6.39 -4.00
C LEU A 82 -2.05 6.09 -5.43
N GLN A 83 -0.73 5.89 -5.61
CA GLN A 83 -0.12 5.58 -6.92
C GLN A 83 -0.62 4.26 -7.52
N LYS A 84 -0.96 3.29 -6.67
CA LYS A 84 -1.46 1.97 -7.08
C LYS A 84 -2.96 2.04 -7.33
N LEU A 85 -3.41 1.37 -8.39
CA LEU A 85 -4.83 1.04 -8.61
C LEU A 85 -5.22 -0.20 -7.81
N TYR A 86 -6.40 -0.17 -7.20
CA TYR A 86 -6.86 -1.23 -6.31
C TYR A 86 -7.95 -2.07 -6.95
N CYS A 87 -7.89 -3.37 -6.71
CA CYS A 87 -8.99 -4.28 -6.98
C CYS A 87 -10.04 -4.18 -5.87
N ARG A 88 -11.29 -4.56 -6.18
CA ARG A 88 -12.39 -4.46 -5.21
C ARG A 88 -12.14 -5.27 -3.92
N ASN A 89 -11.41 -6.38 -3.98
CA ASN A 89 -11.11 -7.24 -2.82
C ASN A 89 -10.00 -6.70 -1.91
N GLU A 90 -9.33 -5.60 -2.27
CA GLU A 90 -8.21 -5.04 -1.50
C GLU A 90 -8.64 -3.99 -0.46
N PHE A 91 -9.93 -3.64 -0.43
CA PHE A 91 -10.49 -2.66 0.50
C PHE A 91 -11.93 -3.02 0.86
N ASP A 92 -12.47 -2.38 1.89
CA ASP A 92 -13.86 -2.53 2.30
C ASP A 92 -14.60 -1.19 2.22
N ILE A 93 -15.89 -1.22 1.89
CA ILE A 93 -16.72 -0.01 1.84
C ILE A 93 -17.19 0.33 3.25
N CYS A 94 -17.04 1.60 3.63
CA CYS A 94 -17.63 2.15 4.84
C CYS A 94 -19.06 2.60 4.57
N THR A 95 -19.97 2.28 5.48
CA THR A 95 -21.32 2.85 5.50
C THR A 95 -21.32 4.32 5.93
N GLN A 96 -20.33 4.72 6.71
CA GLN A 96 -20.18 6.07 7.24
C GLN A 96 -19.21 6.89 6.38
N LYS A 97 -19.56 8.15 6.14
CA LYS A 97 -18.71 9.10 5.40
C LYS A 97 -17.75 9.80 6.35
N PHE A 98 -16.51 9.35 6.37
CA PHE A 98 -15.44 9.91 7.20
C PHE A 98 -14.51 10.87 6.45
N LEU A 99 -14.52 10.81 5.12
CA LEU A 99 -13.69 11.63 4.25
C LEU A 99 -14.52 11.99 3.02
N LEU A 100 -14.54 13.28 2.68
CA LEU A 100 -15.19 13.78 1.46
C LEU A 100 -14.17 13.83 0.32
N GLU A 101 -14.64 13.75 -0.92
CA GLU A 101 -13.77 13.85 -2.12
C GLU A 101 -12.99 15.17 -2.19
N GLU A 102 -13.55 16.24 -1.61
CA GLU A 102 -12.98 17.59 -1.58
C GLU A 102 -11.80 17.69 -0.59
N GLU A 103 -11.82 16.87 0.46
CA GLU A 103 -10.76 16.84 1.49
C GLU A 103 -9.52 16.02 1.03
N VAL A 104 -9.63 15.35 -0.11
CA VAL A 104 -8.52 14.59 -0.69
C VAL A 104 -7.51 15.56 -1.31
N ASN A 105 -6.25 15.44 -0.91
CA ASN A 105 -5.16 16.18 -1.55
C ASN A 105 -4.85 15.60 -2.94
N LYS A 106 -5.43 16.18 -3.99
CA LYS A 106 -5.27 15.73 -5.38
C LYS A 106 -3.92 16.10 -6.00
N ASN A 107 -3.15 16.98 -5.35
CA ASN A 107 -1.89 17.51 -5.90
C ASN A 107 -0.68 16.61 -5.62
N ASN A 108 -0.83 15.56 -4.81
CA ASN A 108 0.27 14.73 -4.38
C ASN A 108 -0.06 13.25 -4.55
N GLU A 109 0.79 12.54 -5.28
CA GLU A 109 0.72 11.09 -5.38
C GLU A 109 1.64 10.43 -4.34
N ILE A 110 1.08 9.55 -3.54
CA ILE A 110 1.79 8.89 -2.43
C ILE A 110 1.71 7.37 -2.56
N SER A 111 2.74 6.69 -2.05
CA SER A 111 2.72 5.24 -1.90
C SER A 111 1.84 4.82 -0.71
N LEU A 112 1.38 3.56 -0.69
CA LEU A 112 0.63 3.01 0.44
C LEU A 112 1.42 3.08 1.75
N ARG A 113 2.74 2.82 1.72
CA ARG A 113 3.61 2.96 2.89
C ARG A 113 3.63 4.40 3.40
N THR A 114 3.75 5.37 2.50
CA THR A 114 3.76 6.79 2.87
C THR A 114 2.41 7.20 3.46
N ALA A 115 1.30 6.70 2.90
CA ALA A 115 -0.04 6.92 3.46
C ALA A 115 -0.14 6.32 4.88
N ALA A 116 0.29 5.07 5.07
CA ALA A 116 0.29 4.40 6.37
C ALA A 116 1.11 5.16 7.43
N ILE A 117 2.31 5.65 7.07
CA ILE A 117 3.15 6.46 7.97
C ILE A 117 2.45 7.77 8.33
N LYS A 118 1.79 8.44 7.39
CA LYS A 118 1.08 9.71 7.67
C LYS A 118 -0.20 9.52 8.49
N HIS A 119 -0.84 8.35 8.39
CA HIS A 119 -1.99 7.96 9.20
C HIS A 119 -1.60 7.38 10.57
N SER A 120 -0.32 7.06 10.79
CA SER A 120 0.20 6.61 12.09
C SER A 120 0.11 7.73 13.12
N VAL A 121 -0.24 7.37 14.36
CA VAL A 121 -0.23 8.30 15.51
C VAL A 121 1.22 8.59 15.95
N GLY A 122 2.15 7.70 15.65
CA GLY A 122 3.57 7.84 15.95
C GLY A 122 4.41 8.23 14.73
N THR A 123 5.64 7.74 14.68
CA THR A 123 6.55 7.92 13.53
C THR A 123 6.39 6.80 12.48
N GLY A 124 5.28 6.06 12.50
CA GLY A 124 5.08 4.83 11.75
C GLY A 124 5.85 3.65 12.35
N GLN A 125 6.34 2.75 11.48
CA GLN A 125 7.07 1.49 11.74
C GLN A 125 8.20 1.55 12.80
N GLY A 126 8.65 2.74 13.22
CA GLY A 126 9.72 2.92 14.20
C GLY A 126 11.13 2.57 13.69
N PHE A 127 11.27 2.13 12.43
CA PHE A 127 12.54 1.79 11.79
C PHE A 127 13.22 2.99 11.11
N PHE A 128 13.12 4.16 11.72
CA PHE A 128 13.81 5.34 11.21
C PHE A 128 15.18 5.44 11.89
N LYS A 129 16.23 4.93 11.23
CA LYS A 129 17.61 5.02 11.69
C LYS A 129 18.52 5.64 10.63
N CYS A 130 19.55 6.37 11.07
CA CYS A 130 20.64 6.74 10.18
C CYS A 130 21.72 5.66 10.16
N SER A 131 22.34 5.44 9.00
CA SER A 131 23.51 4.56 8.84
C SER A 131 24.84 5.29 9.08
N CYS A 132 24.82 6.36 9.87
CA CYS A 132 26.00 7.20 10.08
C CYS A 132 27.01 6.50 10.99
N THR A 133 28.27 6.49 10.57
CA THR A 133 29.40 5.98 11.37
C THR A 133 30.12 7.09 12.15
N LYS A 134 29.85 8.36 11.82
CA LYS A 134 30.43 9.56 12.47
C LYS A 134 29.35 10.38 13.18
N LYS A 135 29.77 11.41 13.93
CA LYS A 135 28.87 12.38 14.60
C LYS A 135 27.90 13.01 13.57
N CYS A 136 26.60 12.88 13.80
CA CYS A 136 25.51 13.34 12.93
C CYS A 136 25.36 14.87 12.87
N MET A 137 26.38 15.56 12.35
CA MET A 137 26.41 17.04 12.35
C MET A 137 25.81 17.67 11.09
N SER A 138 25.89 16.99 9.94
CA SER A 138 25.43 17.50 8.64
C SER A 138 24.20 16.75 8.11
N ASN A 139 23.58 17.31 7.07
CA ASN A 139 22.43 16.71 6.36
C ASN A 139 22.78 15.42 5.59
N ARG A 140 24.01 14.90 5.70
CA ARG A 140 24.33 13.51 5.34
C ARG A 140 23.68 12.51 6.31
N CYS A 141 23.42 12.93 7.54
CA CYS A 141 22.63 12.13 8.47
C CYS A 141 21.16 12.19 8.06
N LEU A 142 20.57 11.02 7.80
CA LEU A 142 19.16 10.89 7.47
C LEU A 142 18.27 11.45 8.58
N CYS A 143 18.62 11.23 9.85
CA CYS A 143 17.84 11.74 10.97
C CYS A 143 17.85 13.27 11.01
N LYS A 144 19.04 13.88 10.96
CA LYS A 144 19.16 15.33 10.96
C LYS A 144 18.50 15.97 9.73
N LYS A 145 18.63 15.36 8.55
CA LYS A 145 17.99 15.84 7.32
C LYS A 145 16.46 15.90 7.42
N ASN A 146 15.86 14.93 8.11
CA ASN A 146 14.41 14.88 8.32
C ASN A 146 13.98 15.54 9.64
N ASN A 147 14.87 16.31 10.29
CA ASN A 147 14.61 16.98 11.56
C ASN A 147 14.18 16.04 12.71
N VAL A 148 14.72 14.81 12.73
CA VAL A 148 14.50 13.81 13.77
C VAL A 148 15.79 13.57 14.55
N LEU A 149 15.68 13.38 15.86
CA LEU A 149 16.81 13.06 16.74
C LEU A 149 17.18 11.57 16.62
N CYS A 150 18.48 11.28 16.61
CA CYS A 150 19.02 9.94 16.59
C CYS A 150 18.81 9.27 17.95
N ASN A 151 18.13 8.12 17.95
CA ASN A 151 17.98 7.28 19.15
C ASN A 151 19.05 6.17 19.20
N SER A 152 18.97 5.30 20.21
CA SER A 152 19.89 4.18 20.43
C SER A 152 19.91 3.14 19.30
N THR A 153 18.91 3.13 18.40
CA THR A 153 18.89 2.23 17.23
C THR A 153 19.76 2.72 16.07
N CYS A 154 20.12 4.01 16.07
CA CYS A 154 21.02 4.62 15.07
C CYS A 154 22.48 4.36 15.38
N HIS A 155 22.82 4.43 16.67
CA HIS A 155 24.19 4.30 17.16
C HIS A 155 24.16 3.51 18.47
N ASN A 156 24.89 2.40 18.54
CA ASN A 156 24.99 1.61 19.75
C ASN A 156 25.79 2.36 20.83
N SER A 157 27.08 2.62 20.57
CA SER A 157 28.03 3.17 21.54
C SER A 157 28.76 4.43 21.06
N LEU A 158 28.53 4.87 19.81
CA LEU A 158 29.19 6.03 19.24
C LEU A 158 28.56 7.34 19.74
N THR A 159 29.39 8.35 19.98
CA THR A 159 28.91 9.69 20.34
C THR A 159 28.17 10.31 19.16
N CYS A 160 26.92 10.71 19.38
CA CYS A 160 26.09 11.39 18.38
C CYS A 160 25.74 12.79 18.86
N ASN A 161 25.89 13.78 17.98
CA ASN A 161 25.60 15.19 18.25
C ASN A 161 24.16 15.58 17.86
N ASN A 162 23.36 14.65 17.34
CA ASN A 162 21.96 14.85 16.96
C ASN A 162 21.10 13.90 17.79
N LYS A 163 21.18 14.02 19.12
CA LYS A 163 20.44 13.21 20.10
C LYS A 163 19.28 14.00 20.68
#